data_AF-A5B5J3-F1
#
_entry.id   AF-A5B5J3-F1
#
_cell.length_a   1.000
_cell.length_b   1.000
_cell.length_c   1.000
_cell.angle_alpha   90.00
_cell.angle_beta   90.00
_cell.angle_gamma   90.00
#
_symmetry.space_group_name_H-M   'P 1'
#
loop_
_entity.id
_entity.type
_entity.pdbx_description
1 polymer ?
#
loop_
_entity_poly.entity_id
_entity_poly.type
_entity_poly.pdbx_seq_one_letter_code
_entity_poly.pdbx_strand_id
1 'polypeptide(L)'
;MTVRKRASSETTAAAAAQQPKSQETTTATSATTTDPPIAPPKSGTILKLSLLLIIPYAYLILFHYRVDADLKRSILINAGLSLAGFFVTRTMIPVASSYVIRRSLFGYDINKKGTPQGSVKVPESLGIVVGIVFLVLAILFQYFNFTSDSNWLVEYNAALASICFMTLLGFVDDVLDIPWRVKLILPSFAALPLLMAYAGHTTIIIPKPLIPYVGLEVLDLGK
;
A
#
# COMPACT_ATOMS: atom_id res chain seq x y z
N MET A 1 0.43 -16.15 -42.05
CA MET A 1 -0.51 -15.71 -43.10
C MET A 1 -1.63 -16.76 -43.16
N THR A 2 -2.77 -16.58 -42.47
CA THR A 2 -4.03 -16.02 -43.00
C THR A 2 -4.44 -16.71 -44.32
N VAL A 3 -5.62 -17.33 -44.52
CA VAL A 3 -6.97 -17.03 -44.00
C VAL A 3 -7.96 -18.14 -44.44
N ARG A 4 -9.03 -18.30 -43.63
CA ARG A 4 -10.26 -19.10 -43.79
C ARG A 4 -11.00 -18.95 -45.14
N LYS A 5 -11.81 -19.98 -45.52
CA LYS A 5 -13.28 -19.88 -45.79
C LYS A 5 -13.90 -21.26 -46.16
N ARG A 6 -14.95 -21.72 -45.44
CA ARG A 6 -16.42 -21.75 -45.79
C ARG A 6 -16.78 -22.90 -46.76
N ALA A 7 -17.96 -23.54 -46.76
CA ALA A 7 -19.19 -23.51 -45.97
C ALA A 7 -20.02 -24.78 -46.31
N SER A 8 -21.07 -25.00 -45.53
CA SER A 8 -22.10 -26.05 -45.55
C SER A 8 -23.12 -26.00 -46.71
N SER A 9 -23.75 -27.15 -46.98
CA SER A 9 -25.07 -27.31 -47.65
C SER A 9 -25.66 -28.67 -47.21
N GLU A 10 -26.80 -28.70 -46.49
CA GLU A 10 -28.15 -29.09 -46.99
C GLU A 10 -28.25 -30.60 -47.34
N THR A 11 -29.24 -31.44 -47.03
CA THR A 11 -30.63 -31.42 -46.52
C THR A 11 -30.98 -32.92 -46.30
N THR A 12 -31.91 -33.35 -45.42
CA THR A 12 -33.20 -33.98 -45.77
C THR A 12 -33.89 -34.55 -44.52
N ALA A 13 -35.21 -34.41 -44.52
CA ALA A 13 -36.23 -34.70 -43.52
C ALA A 13 -36.42 -36.18 -43.13
N ALA A 14 -37.02 -36.43 -41.94
CA ALA A 14 -38.32 -37.10 -41.78
C ALA A 14 -38.72 -37.26 -40.29
N ALA A 15 -40.03 -37.32 -40.06
CA ALA A 15 -40.77 -37.18 -38.80
C ALA A 15 -40.70 -38.35 -37.80
N ALA A 16 -40.88 -38.07 -36.49
CA ALA A 16 -42.08 -38.44 -35.70
C ALA A 16 -41.82 -38.57 -34.16
N ALA A 17 -42.73 -37.96 -33.39
CA ALA A 17 -43.27 -38.36 -32.06
C ALA A 17 -42.47 -38.20 -30.72
N GLN A 18 -43.09 -37.39 -29.84
CA GLN A 18 -43.33 -37.57 -28.37
C GLN A 18 -42.26 -37.22 -27.28
N GLN A 19 -42.53 -36.07 -26.63
CA GLN A 19 -42.46 -35.63 -25.20
C GLN A 19 -41.31 -35.99 -24.20
N PRO A 20 -41.05 -35.14 -23.17
CA PRO A 20 -39.75 -35.00 -22.50
C PRO A 20 -39.65 -35.59 -21.08
N LYS A 21 -38.48 -36.12 -20.72
CA LYS A 21 -37.95 -36.40 -19.36
C LYS A 21 -36.47 -36.78 -19.59
N SER A 22 -35.46 -36.16 -19.00
CA SER A 22 -35.22 -35.97 -17.57
C SER A 22 -34.18 -34.86 -17.36
N GLN A 23 -34.45 -33.94 -16.43
CA GLN A 23 -33.44 -33.05 -15.88
C GLN A 23 -32.53 -33.85 -14.94
N GLU A 24 -31.28 -34.09 -15.35
CA GLU A 24 -30.23 -34.46 -14.39
C GLU A 24 -29.93 -33.24 -13.52
N THR A 25 -30.53 -33.26 -12.33
CA THR A 25 -30.17 -32.39 -11.23
C THR A 25 -28.85 -32.91 -10.68
N THR A 26 -27.72 -32.39 -11.17
CA THR A 26 -26.45 -32.48 -10.44
C THR A 26 -26.62 -31.75 -9.12
N THR A 27 -26.85 -32.53 -8.07
CA THR A 27 -26.87 -32.10 -6.68
C THR A 27 -25.48 -31.56 -6.34
N ALA A 28 -25.32 -30.24 -6.41
CA ALA A 28 -24.17 -29.56 -5.83
C ALA A 28 -24.32 -29.66 -4.31
N THR A 29 -23.66 -30.65 -3.71
CA THR A 29 -23.53 -30.78 -2.26
C THR A 29 -22.82 -29.54 -1.72
N SER A 30 -23.60 -28.64 -1.13
CA SER A 30 -23.12 -27.52 -0.33
C SER A 30 -22.48 -28.05 0.96
N ALA A 31 -21.20 -28.42 0.87
CA ALA A 31 -20.37 -28.64 2.04
C ALA A 31 -20.24 -27.31 2.79
N THR A 32 -21.03 -27.17 3.85
CA THR A 32 -21.00 -26.01 4.73
C THR A 32 -19.81 -26.16 5.66
N THR A 33 -18.63 -25.72 5.22
CA THR A 33 -17.43 -25.66 6.07
C THR A 33 -17.68 -24.65 7.20
N THR A 34 -17.69 -25.13 8.44
CA THR A 34 -17.92 -24.38 9.69
C THR A 34 -16.69 -23.63 10.21
N ASP A 35 -15.57 -23.69 9.49
CA ASP A 35 -14.37 -22.95 9.86
C ASP A 35 -14.55 -21.45 9.56
N PRO A 36 -14.18 -20.56 10.50
CA PRO A 36 -14.22 -19.13 10.25
C PRO A 36 -13.36 -18.82 9.01
N PRO A 37 -13.83 -17.92 8.12
CA PRO A 37 -13.18 -17.68 6.83
C PRO A 37 -11.76 -17.10 6.95
N ILE A 38 -11.37 -16.63 8.14
CA ILE A 38 -10.11 -15.94 8.40
C ILE A 38 -9.50 -16.46 9.70
N ALA A 39 -8.23 -16.84 9.66
CA ALA A 39 -7.47 -17.28 10.84
C ALA A 39 -7.26 -16.13 11.84
N PRO A 40 -7.29 -16.40 13.17
CA PRO A 40 -7.10 -15.37 14.17
C PRO A 40 -5.66 -14.80 14.13
N PRO A 41 -5.48 -13.52 14.49
CA PRO A 41 -4.14 -12.93 14.55
C PRO A 41 -3.30 -13.61 15.64
N LYS A 42 -2.03 -13.89 15.33
CA LYS A 42 -1.03 -14.40 16.30
C LYS A 42 -0.54 -13.29 17.23
N SER A 43 -1.46 -12.58 17.89
CA SER A 43 -1.20 -11.35 18.67
C SER A 43 -0.11 -11.52 19.71
N GLY A 44 -0.05 -12.67 20.40
CA GLY A 44 1.00 -12.94 21.38
C GLY A 44 2.41 -13.04 20.77
N THR A 45 2.53 -13.56 19.55
CA THR A 45 3.82 -13.62 18.84
C THR A 45 4.23 -12.24 18.35
N ILE A 46 3.26 -11.48 17.80
CA ILE A 46 3.47 -10.11 17.34
C ILE A 46 3.94 -9.24 18.50
N LEU A 47 3.26 -9.29 19.66
CA LEU A 47 3.62 -8.51 20.83
C LEU A 47 5.04 -8.84 21.33
N LYS A 48 5.41 -10.12 21.40
CA LYS A 48 6.76 -10.54 21.80
C LYS A 48 7.82 -9.98 20.85
N LEU A 49 7.59 -10.07 19.54
CA LEU A 49 8.51 -9.55 18.53
C LEU A 49 8.61 -8.03 18.57
N SER A 50 7.48 -7.33 18.73
CA SER A 50 7.44 -5.87 18.86
C SER A 50 8.21 -5.41 20.10
N LEU A 51 8.01 -6.06 21.26
CA LEU A 51 8.76 -5.73 22.47
C LEU A 51 10.26 -6.01 22.32
N LEU A 52 10.63 -7.12 21.67
CA LEU A 52 12.03 -7.46 21.40
C LEU A 52 12.75 -6.39 20.57
N LEU A 53 12.05 -5.70 19.67
CA LEU A 53 12.62 -4.63 18.84
C LEU A 53 12.54 -3.25 19.52
N ILE A 54 11.44 -2.94 20.22
CA ILE A 54 11.22 -1.62 20.82
C ILE A 54 12.06 -1.41 22.07
N ILE A 55 12.25 -2.43 22.91
CA ILE A 55 13.01 -2.32 24.17
C ILE A 55 14.47 -1.89 23.94
N PRO A 56 15.28 -2.54 23.08
CA PRO A 56 16.65 -2.10 22.84
C PRO A 56 16.71 -0.73 22.19
N TYR A 57 15.79 -0.42 21.26
CA TYR A 57 15.72 0.90 20.64
C TYR A 57 15.42 2.02 21.65
N ALA A 58 14.45 1.81 22.54
CA ALA A 58 14.10 2.74 23.60
C ALA A 58 15.26 2.90 24.60
N TYR A 59 15.95 1.81 24.96
CA TYR A 59 17.13 1.87 25.82
C TYR A 59 18.24 2.73 25.20
N LEU A 60 18.54 2.51 23.92
CA LEU A 60 19.58 3.25 23.21
C LEU A 60 19.29 4.76 23.18
N ILE A 61 18.06 5.16 22.84
CA ILE A 61 17.69 6.58 22.70
C ILE A 61 17.56 7.28 24.05
N LEU A 62 16.98 6.60 25.05
CA LEU A 62 16.68 7.25 26.33
C LEU A 62 17.89 7.30 27.25
N PHE A 63 18.71 6.22 27.27
CA PHE A 63 19.74 6.03 28.29
C PHE A 63 21.17 5.98 27.74
N HIS A 64 21.41 5.41 26.56
CA HIS A 64 22.77 5.22 26.05
C HIS A 64 23.30 6.44 25.28
N TYR A 65 22.52 6.94 24.32
CA TYR A 65 22.91 8.06 23.50
C TYR A 65 22.54 9.40 24.15
N ARG A 66 23.48 10.35 24.08
CA ARG A 66 23.26 11.74 24.49
C ARG A 66 22.51 12.49 23.40
N VAL A 67 21.21 12.21 23.28
CA VAL A 67 20.30 12.93 22.38
C VAL A 67 19.78 14.18 23.09
N ASP A 68 19.67 15.29 22.36
CA ASP A 68 19.13 16.55 22.87
C ASP A 68 17.71 16.38 23.42
N ALA A 69 17.39 17.13 24.49
CA ALA A 69 16.11 16.99 25.18
C ALA A 69 14.91 17.31 24.27
N ASP A 70 15.05 18.32 23.41
CA ASP A 70 14.01 18.71 22.45
C ASP A 70 13.76 17.61 21.43
N LEU A 71 14.82 17.03 20.87
CA LEU A 71 14.72 15.92 19.92
C LEU A 71 14.14 14.65 20.58
N LYS A 72 14.53 14.35 21.83
CA LYS A 72 13.90 13.27 22.61
C LYS A 72 12.40 13.49 22.77
N ARG A 73 11.98 14.73 23.09
CA ARG A 73 10.55 15.09 23.19
C ARG A 73 9.84 14.89 21.85
N SER A 74 10.41 15.33 20.74
CA SER A 74 9.86 15.12 19.39
C SER A 74 9.64 13.63 19.08
N ILE A 75 10.65 12.79 19.36
CA ILE A 75 10.58 11.34 19.14
C ILE A 75 9.46 10.71 19.98
N LEU A 76 9.34 11.09 21.25
CA LEU A 76 8.30 10.56 22.14
C LEU A 76 6.89 10.98 21.68
N ILE A 77 6.70 12.23 21.28
CA ILE A 77 5.41 12.71 20.72
C ILE A 77 5.07 11.92 19.45
N ASN A 78 6.04 11.76 18.54
CA ASN A 78 5.82 11.01 17.30
C ASN A 78 5.49 9.53 17.58
N ALA A 79 6.14 8.90 18.56
CA ALA A 79 5.84 7.53 18.97
C ALA A 79 4.42 7.39 19.54
N GLY A 80 4.00 8.34 20.38
CA GLY A 80 2.64 8.40 20.92
C GLY A 80 1.57 8.58 19.82
N LEU A 81 1.79 9.52 18.91
CA LEU A 81 0.91 9.75 17.75
C LEU A 81 0.84 8.52 16.83
N SER A 82 1.98 7.87 16.58
CA SER A 82 2.05 6.64 15.77
C SER A 82 1.27 5.50 16.40
N LEU A 83 1.35 5.34 17.72
CA LEU A 83 0.56 4.34 18.46
C LEU A 83 -0.94 4.64 18.37
N ALA A 84 -1.34 5.91 18.53
CA ALA A 84 -2.73 6.31 18.32
C ALA A 84 -3.19 6.02 16.88
N GLY A 85 -2.35 6.32 15.89
CA GLY A 85 -2.60 6.03 14.48
C GLY A 85 -2.82 4.56 14.20
N PHE A 86 -2.03 3.67 14.81
CA PHE A 86 -2.25 2.23 14.71
C PHE A 86 -3.68 1.83 15.13
N PHE A 87 -4.17 2.34 16.26
CA PHE A 87 -5.53 2.03 16.72
C PHE A 87 -6.60 2.63 15.82
N VAL A 88 -6.43 3.88 15.36
CA VAL A 88 -7.36 4.55 14.44
C VAL A 88 -7.43 3.81 13.11
N THR A 89 -6.29 3.45 12.51
CA THR A 89 -6.25 2.69 11.27
C THR A 89 -6.91 1.31 11.44
N ARG A 90 -6.63 0.62 12.56
CA ARG A 90 -7.24 -0.68 12.86
C ARG A 90 -8.78 -0.62 12.93
N THR A 91 -9.35 0.48 13.44
CA THR A 91 -10.81 0.65 13.50
C THR A 91 -11.41 1.15 12.19
N MET A 92 -10.69 1.98 11.43
CA MET A 92 -11.18 2.54 10.17
C MET A 92 -11.14 1.57 8.98
N ILE A 93 -10.15 0.67 8.92
CA ILE A 93 -10.03 -0.34 7.85
C ILE A 93 -11.31 -1.15 7.62
N PRO A 94 -11.95 -1.78 8.63
CA PRO A 94 -13.17 -2.57 8.40
C PRO A 94 -14.36 -1.71 7.94
N VAL A 95 -14.43 -0.45 8.40
CA VAL A 95 -15.45 0.50 7.96
C VAL A 95 -15.25 0.80 6.47
N ALA A 96 -14.05 1.24 6.07
CA ALA A 96 -13.71 1.56 4.69
C ALA A 96 -13.84 0.35 3.74
N SER A 97 -13.44 -0.83 4.19
CA SER A 97 -13.59 -2.12 3.47
C SER A 97 -15.01 -2.32 2.94
N SER A 98 -16.00 -2.05 3.79
CA SER A 98 -17.41 -2.18 3.40
C SER A 98 -17.81 -1.23 2.28
N TYR A 99 -17.20 -0.04 2.19
CA TYR A 99 -17.49 0.93 1.14
C TYR A 99 -16.80 0.60 -0.19
N VAL A 100 -15.54 0.18 -0.16
CA VAL A 100 -14.80 -0.18 -1.38
C VAL A 100 -15.40 -1.43 -2.06
N ILE A 101 -15.81 -2.43 -1.27
CA ILE A 101 -16.50 -3.61 -1.80
C ILE A 101 -17.84 -3.23 -2.48
N ARG A 102 -18.60 -2.29 -1.91
CA ARG A 102 -19.83 -1.77 -2.52
C ARG A 102 -19.59 -1.06 -3.86
N ARG A 103 -18.39 -0.54 -4.08
CA ARG A 103 -17.97 0.12 -5.33
C ARG A 103 -17.25 -0.82 -6.28
N SER A 104 -17.36 -2.13 -6.07
CA SER A 104 -16.67 -3.17 -6.87
C SER A 104 -15.13 -3.06 -6.89
N LEU A 105 -14.54 -2.36 -5.92
CA LEU A 105 -13.09 -2.32 -5.69
C LEU A 105 -12.70 -3.48 -4.78
N PHE A 106 -12.60 -4.67 -5.36
CA PHE A 106 -12.22 -5.89 -4.65
C PHE A 106 -11.53 -6.88 -5.60
N GLY A 107 -10.68 -7.73 -5.01
CA GLY A 107 -9.99 -8.82 -5.69
C GLY A 107 -10.23 -10.17 -5.02
N TYR A 108 -9.77 -11.22 -5.69
CA TYR A 108 -9.71 -12.57 -5.12
C TYR A 108 -8.25 -12.95 -4.86
N ASP A 109 -8.01 -13.68 -3.77
CA ASP A 109 -6.68 -14.18 -3.45
C ASP A 109 -6.26 -15.27 -4.44
N ILE A 110 -5.39 -14.90 -5.39
CA ILE A 110 -4.91 -15.79 -6.46
C ILE A 110 -4.14 -17.01 -5.94
N ASN A 111 -3.58 -16.94 -4.72
CA ASN A 111 -2.80 -18.01 -4.11
C ASN A 111 -3.69 -19.01 -3.35
N LYS A 112 -5.01 -18.77 -3.28
CA LYS A 112 -5.99 -19.63 -2.61
C LYS A 112 -7.05 -20.20 -3.55
N LYS A 113 -6.79 -20.19 -4.85
CA LYS A 113 -7.68 -20.75 -5.88
C LYS A 113 -8.08 -22.19 -5.54
N GLY A 114 -9.37 -22.50 -5.67
CA GLY A 114 -9.92 -23.83 -5.36
C GLY A 114 -10.23 -24.09 -3.88
N THR A 115 -9.88 -23.17 -2.98
CA THR A 115 -10.29 -23.24 -1.56
C THR A 115 -11.52 -22.35 -1.31
N PRO A 116 -12.36 -22.64 -0.28
CA PRO A 116 -13.45 -21.74 0.11
C PRO A 116 -12.98 -20.32 0.44
N GLN A 117 -11.75 -20.16 0.92
CA GLN A 117 -11.15 -18.85 1.21
C GLN A 117 -10.83 -18.05 -0.07
N GLY A 118 -10.54 -18.72 -1.18
CA GLY A 118 -10.25 -18.06 -2.46
C GLY A 118 -11.47 -17.42 -3.12
N SER A 119 -12.70 -17.82 -2.72
CA SER A 119 -13.94 -17.21 -3.20
C SER A 119 -14.39 -15.97 -2.42
N VAL A 120 -13.69 -15.62 -1.33
CA VAL A 120 -14.01 -14.45 -0.51
C VAL A 120 -13.50 -13.19 -1.23
N LYS A 121 -14.38 -12.18 -1.37
CA LYS A 121 -14.01 -10.87 -1.91
C LYS A 121 -13.11 -10.13 -0.92
N VAL A 122 -11.91 -9.76 -1.35
CA VAL A 122 -10.96 -8.98 -0.55
C VAL A 122 -11.01 -7.52 -1.00
N PRO A 123 -11.29 -6.56 -0.11
CA PRO A 123 -11.30 -5.15 -0.45
C PRO A 123 -9.95 -4.69 -1.00
N GLU A 124 -9.96 -3.93 -2.11
CA GLU A 124 -8.75 -3.35 -2.69
C GLU A 124 -8.58 -1.88 -2.24
N SER A 125 -7.38 -1.33 -2.47
CA SER A 125 -7.04 0.09 -2.22
C SER A 125 -7.19 0.62 -0.79
N LEU A 126 -7.22 -0.26 0.22
CA LEU A 126 -7.30 0.15 1.62
C LEU A 126 -6.08 0.94 2.13
N GLY A 127 -5.00 0.97 1.36
CA GLY A 127 -3.83 1.82 1.62
C GLY A 127 -4.20 3.30 1.75
N ILE A 128 -5.26 3.77 1.08
CA ILE A 128 -5.74 5.15 1.22
C ILE A 128 -6.14 5.51 2.66
N VAL A 129 -6.72 4.55 3.40
CA VAL A 129 -7.09 4.77 4.81
C VAL A 129 -5.85 4.99 5.66
N VAL A 130 -4.83 4.16 5.44
CA VAL A 130 -3.54 4.26 6.14
C VAL A 130 -2.87 5.60 5.80
N GLY A 131 -2.85 5.97 4.52
CA GLY A 131 -2.27 7.23 4.05
C GLY A 131 -2.97 8.47 4.61
N ILE A 132 -4.30 8.49 4.66
CA ILE A 132 -5.06 9.60 5.26
C ILE A 132 -4.76 9.72 6.76
N VAL A 133 -4.79 8.61 7.50
CA VAL A 133 -4.46 8.63 8.94
C VAL A 133 -3.04 9.12 9.15
N PHE A 134 -2.07 8.65 8.36
CA PHE A 134 -0.69 9.11 8.39
C PHE A 134 -0.60 10.63 8.16
N LEU A 135 -1.22 11.15 7.09
CA LEU A 135 -1.18 12.59 6.77
C LEU A 135 -1.77 13.45 7.88
N VAL A 136 -2.93 13.05 8.42
CA VAL A 136 -3.57 13.78 9.54
C VAL A 136 -2.63 13.81 10.75
N LEU A 137 -2.06 12.67 11.13
CA LEU A 137 -1.15 12.61 12.28
C LEU A 137 0.16 13.37 12.05
N ALA A 138 0.69 13.36 10.82
CA ALA A 138 1.89 14.09 10.48
C ALA A 138 1.66 15.62 10.48
N ILE A 139 0.47 16.07 10.07
CA ILE A 139 0.05 17.47 10.21
C ILE A 139 -0.15 17.85 11.69
N LEU A 140 -0.73 16.96 12.50
CA LEU A 140 -0.83 17.19 13.95
C LEU A 140 0.54 17.22 14.63
N PHE A 141 1.46 16.34 14.23
CA PHE A 141 2.84 16.34 14.71
C PHE A 141 3.52 17.67 14.41
N GLN A 142 3.33 18.21 13.21
CA GLN A 142 3.87 19.50 12.82
C GLN A 142 3.46 20.62 13.77
N TYR A 143 2.17 20.67 14.15
CA TYR A 143 1.66 21.65 15.10
C TYR A 143 2.35 21.59 16.47
N PHE A 144 2.69 20.38 16.96
CA PHE A 144 3.34 20.21 18.26
C PHE A 144 4.87 20.37 18.24
N ASN A 145 5.48 20.24 17.06
CA ASN A 145 6.92 20.09 16.92
C ASN A 145 7.63 21.24 16.19
N PHE A 146 6.94 21.98 15.33
CA PHE A 146 7.53 23.07 14.56
C PHE A 146 6.91 24.42 14.91
N THR A 147 7.76 25.44 15.05
CA THR A 147 7.37 26.85 15.10
C THR A 147 7.33 27.42 13.69
N SER A 148 6.53 28.47 13.47
CA SER A 148 6.37 29.15 12.17
C SER A 148 7.68 29.61 11.53
N ASP A 149 8.69 29.93 12.33
CA ASP A 149 9.99 30.43 11.86
C ASP A 149 11.02 29.32 11.59
N SER A 150 10.62 28.05 11.64
CA SER A 150 11.52 26.93 11.42
C SER A 150 11.88 26.77 9.93
N ASN A 151 13.18 26.77 9.62
CA ASN A 151 13.67 26.47 8.27
C ASN A 151 13.22 25.08 7.76
N TRP A 152 13.03 24.13 8.67
CA TRP A 152 12.57 22.77 8.36
C TRP A 152 11.11 22.70 7.91
N LEU A 153 10.32 23.76 8.14
CA LEU A 153 8.88 23.76 7.85
C LEU A 153 8.61 23.65 6.35
N VAL A 154 9.45 24.28 5.52
CA VAL A 154 9.34 24.24 4.05
C VAL A 154 9.58 22.81 3.54
N GLU A 155 10.69 22.19 3.97
CA GLU A 155 11.04 20.82 3.61
C GLU A 155 9.99 19.81 4.12
N TYR A 156 9.50 20.00 5.35
CA TYR A 156 8.48 19.14 5.93
C TYR A 156 7.14 19.21 5.18
N ASN A 157 6.66 20.42 4.87
CA ASN A 157 5.44 20.61 4.07
C ASN A 157 5.59 20.04 2.66
N ALA A 158 6.76 20.21 2.04
CA ALA A 158 7.06 19.63 0.73
C ALA A 158 7.04 18.10 0.77
N ALA A 159 7.60 17.48 1.81
CA ALA A 159 7.53 16.04 2.02
C ALA A 159 6.08 15.56 2.20
N LEU A 160 5.27 16.25 3.02
CA LEU A 160 3.85 15.91 3.18
C LEU A 160 3.06 16.04 1.87
N ALA A 161 3.30 17.11 1.10
CA ALA A 161 2.67 17.29 -0.20
C ALA A 161 3.05 16.16 -1.16
N SER A 162 4.33 15.77 -1.19
CA SER A 162 4.81 14.65 -2.00
C SER A 162 4.16 13.32 -1.62
N ILE A 163 4.08 13.01 -0.33
CA ILE A 163 3.40 11.79 0.17
C ILE A 163 1.90 11.82 -0.14
N CYS A 164 1.26 13.00 -0.02
CA CYS A 164 -0.14 13.18 -0.36
C CYS A 164 -0.39 12.92 -1.85
N PHE A 165 0.41 13.50 -2.74
CA PHE A 165 0.32 13.23 -4.18
C PHE A 165 0.56 11.76 -4.50
N MET A 166 1.58 11.14 -3.90
CA MET A 166 1.84 9.71 -4.13
C MET A 166 0.69 8.82 -3.66
N THR A 167 0.11 9.12 -2.50
CA THR A 167 -1.03 8.37 -1.95
C THR A 167 -2.26 8.52 -2.86
N LEU A 168 -2.53 9.74 -3.32
CA LEU A 168 -3.62 10.02 -4.25
C LEU A 168 -3.40 9.29 -5.58
N LEU A 169 -2.22 9.39 -6.17
CA LEU A 169 -1.89 8.75 -7.45
C LEU A 169 -1.90 7.22 -7.35
N GLY A 170 -1.46 6.65 -6.23
CA GLY A 170 -1.59 5.21 -5.96
C GLY A 170 -3.05 4.77 -5.90
N PHE A 171 -3.92 5.54 -5.24
CA PHE A 171 -5.36 5.26 -5.24
C PHE A 171 -5.99 5.41 -6.63
N VAL A 172 -5.61 6.44 -7.38
CA VAL A 172 -6.10 6.65 -8.75
C VAL A 172 -5.62 5.52 -9.68
N ASP A 173 -4.39 5.03 -9.50
CA ASP A 173 -3.87 3.88 -10.24
C ASP A 173 -4.70 2.62 -9.99
N ASP A 174 -5.05 2.36 -8.74
CA ASP A 174 -5.88 1.22 -8.37
C ASP A 174 -7.32 1.32 -8.94
N VAL A 175 -7.88 2.53 -9.04
CA VAL A 175 -9.26 2.73 -9.51
C VAL A 175 -9.35 2.75 -11.03
N LEU A 176 -8.34 3.30 -11.72
CA LEU A 176 -8.38 3.52 -13.17
C LEU A 176 -7.57 2.50 -13.99
N ASP A 177 -6.85 1.58 -13.35
CA ASP A 177 -5.99 0.59 -14.02
C ASP A 177 -5.08 1.21 -15.09
N ILE A 178 -4.32 2.23 -14.68
CA ILE A 178 -3.54 3.06 -15.60
C ILE A 178 -2.47 2.21 -16.35
N PRO A 179 -2.17 2.50 -17.63
CA PRO A 179 -1.09 1.80 -18.35
C PRO A 179 0.28 1.99 -17.70
N TRP A 180 1.10 0.94 -17.73
CA TRP A 180 2.43 0.89 -17.08
C TRP A 180 3.35 2.07 -17.42
N ARG A 181 3.25 2.63 -18.63
CA ARG A 181 4.07 3.78 -19.08
C ARG A 181 3.82 5.02 -18.24
N VAL A 182 2.56 5.27 -17.88
CA VAL A 182 2.18 6.42 -17.07
C VAL A 182 2.55 6.18 -15.61
N LYS A 183 2.44 4.93 -15.12
CA LYS A 183 2.89 4.56 -13.76
C LYS A 183 4.37 4.89 -13.51
N LEU A 184 5.21 4.88 -14.55
CA LEU A 184 6.62 5.29 -14.43
C LEU A 184 6.80 6.81 -14.30
N ILE A 185 5.87 7.61 -14.81
CA ILE A 185 5.95 9.07 -14.85
C ILE A 185 5.27 9.71 -13.62
N LEU A 186 4.20 9.09 -13.11
CA LEU A 186 3.43 9.59 -11.96
C LEU A 186 4.29 9.89 -10.71
N PRO A 187 5.24 9.02 -10.30
CA PRO A 187 6.15 9.31 -9.20
C PRO A 187 6.99 10.58 -9.40
N SER A 188 7.39 10.88 -10.63
CA SER A 188 8.20 12.07 -10.93
C SER A 188 7.43 13.36 -10.64
N PHE A 189 6.13 13.39 -10.97
CA PHE A 189 5.26 14.53 -10.62
C PHE A 189 5.04 14.63 -9.10
N ALA A 190 4.84 13.50 -8.43
CA ALA A 190 4.68 13.48 -6.97
C ALA A 190 5.95 13.94 -6.23
N ALA A 191 7.14 13.78 -6.82
CA ALA A 191 8.41 14.21 -6.23
C ALA A 191 8.72 15.70 -6.43
N LEU A 192 7.98 16.43 -7.29
CA LEU A 192 8.27 17.84 -7.58
C LEU A 192 8.28 18.76 -6.36
N PRO A 193 7.33 18.66 -5.39
CA PRO A 193 7.39 19.50 -4.19
C PRO A 193 8.71 19.34 -3.43
N LEU A 194 9.17 18.10 -3.30
CA LEU A 194 10.42 17.79 -2.61
C LEU A 194 11.63 18.35 -3.37
N LEU A 195 11.64 18.23 -4.71
CA LEU A 195 12.70 18.80 -5.54
C LEU A 195 12.76 20.33 -5.41
N MET A 196 11.61 21.01 -5.39
CA MET A 196 11.54 22.47 -5.28
C MET A 196 11.94 22.98 -3.89
N ALA A 197 11.73 22.19 -2.84
CA ALA A 197 12.09 22.55 -1.47
C ALA A 197 13.51 22.11 -1.08
N TYR A 198 14.19 21.32 -1.90
CA TYR A 198 15.51 20.81 -1.59
C TYR A 198 16.54 21.94 -1.57
N ALA A 199 17.02 22.27 -0.36
CA ALA A 199 18.06 23.27 -0.14
C ALA A 199 19.47 22.67 0.07
N GLY A 200 19.60 21.35 -0.08
CA GLY A 200 20.86 20.63 0.16
C GLY A 200 21.87 20.72 -0.98
N HIS A 201 23.03 20.09 -0.78
CA HIS A 201 24.09 20.02 -1.78
C HIS A 201 23.74 19.05 -2.93
N THR A 202 24.22 19.34 -4.15
CA THR A 202 24.14 18.46 -5.32
C THR A 202 25.34 17.51 -5.45
N THR A 203 26.23 17.55 -4.47
CA THR A 203 27.45 16.78 -4.43
C THR A 203 27.22 15.42 -3.78
N ILE A 204 27.65 14.36 -4.43
CA ILE A 204 27.60 12.99 -3.93
C ILE A 204 28.99 12.48 -3.55
N ILE A 205 29.06 11.63 -2.53
CA ILE A 205 30.27 10.91 -2.14
C ILE A 205 30.24 9.54 -2.82
N ILE A 206 31.32 9.18 -3.51
CA ILE A 206 31.41 7.90 -4.20
C ILE A 206 31.56 6.78 -3.14
N PRO A 207 30.74 5.72 -3.20
CA PRO A 207 30.87 4.61 -2.25
C PRO A 207 32.27 4.02 -2.30
N LYS A 208 32.84 3.68 -1.14
CA LYS A 208 34.23 3.22 -1.01
C LYS A 208 34.66 2.14 -2.03
N PRO A 209 33.84 1.12 -2.36
CA PRO A 209 34.21 0.11 -3.37
C PRO A 209 34.38 0.66 -4.80
N LEU A 210 33.75 1.79 -5.13
CA LEU A 210 33.75 2.40 -6.47
C LEU A 210 34.87 3.43 -6.66
N ILE A 211 35.46 3.94 -5.57
CA ILE A 211 36.53 4.94 -5.61
C ILE A 211 37.72 4.50 -6.48
N PRO A 212 38.23 3.25 -6.41
CA PRO A 212 39.36 2.83 -7.24
C PRO A 212 39.07 2.83 -8.75
N TYR A 213 37.80 2.71 -9.16
CA TYR A 213 37.40 2.68 -10.57
C TYR A 213 37.11 4.07 -11.13
N VAL A 214 36.52 4.94 -10.32
CA VAL A 214 36.11 6.29 -10.74
C VAL A 214 37.23 7.31 -10.54
N GLY A 215 38.15 7.08 -9.59
CA GLY A 215 39.27 7.97 -9.31
C GLY A 215 38.89 9.30 -8.64
N LEU A 216 37.63 9.42 -8.20
CA LEU A 216 37.09 10.59 -7.50
C LEU A 216 36.46 10.13 -6.19
N GLU A 217 36.67 10.89 -5.11
CA GLU A 217 35.99 10.65 -3.83
C GLU A 217 34.65 11.40 -3.75
N VAL A 218 34.58 12.55 -4.42
CA VAL A 218 33.47 13.49 -4.38
C VAL A 218 33.15 13.93 -5.81
N LEU A 219 31.87 13.86 -6.19
CA LEU A 219 31.37 14.22 -7.52
C LEU A 219 30.19 15.19 -7.39
N ASP A 220 30.26 16.33 -8.07
CA ASP A 220 29.12 17.27 -8.19
C ASP A 220 28.26 16.88 -9.40
N LEU A 221 26.96 16.63 -9.18
CA LEU A 221 26.01 16.30 -10.23
C LEU A 221 25.23 17.52 -10.75
N GLY A 222 25.33 18.66 -10.05
CA GLY A 222 24.51 19.85 -10.29
C GLY A 222 25.16 20.91 -11.16
N LYS A 223 26.35 20.64 -11.70
CA LYS A 223 27.10 21.50 -12.63
C LYS A 223 27.70 20.70 -13.76
#